data_AF-A0A956HIG0-F1
#
_entry.id   AF-A0A956HIG0-F1
#
_cell.length_a   1.000
_cell.length_b   1.000
_cell.length_c   1.000
_cell.angle_alpha   90.00
_cell.angle_beta   90.00
_cell.angle_gamma   90.00
#
_symmetry.space_group_name_H-M   'P 1'
#
loop_
_entity.id
_entity.type
_entity.pdbx_description
1 polymer ?
#
loop_
_entity_poly.entity_id
_entity_poly.type
_entity_poly.pdbx_seq_one_letter_code
_entity_poly.pdbx_strand_id
1 'polypeptide(L)'
;MRLEVDTFNLAAAEKLLCTKALDHAGTIVEAANLLGITRHALKRRIIKHNIEWPKPRYGPNAVTTPRAQATQASQLAPDRKPGEPRSAD
;
A
#
# COMPACT_ATOMS: atom_id res chain seq x y z
N MET A 1 0.78 9.00 -13.55
CA MET A 1 -0.16 7.92 -13.19
C MET A 1 -0.59 7.21 -14.46
N ARG A 2 -0.39 5.88 -14.59
CA ARG A 2 -0.90 5.06 -15.70
C ARG A 2 -2.09 4.23 -15.22
N LEU A 3 -3.16 4.18 -16.01
CA LEU A 3 -4.37 3.42 -15.71
C LEU A 3 -4.70 2.48 -16.85
N GLU A 4 -5.18 1.30 -16.49
CA GLU A 4 -5.68 0.30 -17.42
C GLU A 4 -7.17 0.13 -17.15
N VAL A 5 -7.96 0.13 -18.21
CA VAL A 5 -9.41 0.08 -18.14
C VAL A 5 -9.86 -1.13 -18.94
N ASP A 6 -10.26 -2.18 -18.23
CA ASP A 6 -10.56 -3.49 -18.84
C ASP A 6 -11.95 -3.55 -19.47
N THR A 7 -12.76 -2.49 -19.30
CA THR A 7 -14.15 -2.44 -19.76
C THR A 7 -14.48 -1.09 -20.39
N PHE A 8 -15.38 -1.08 -21.37
CA PHE A 8 -15.92 0.15 -21.96
C PHE A 8 -17.01 0.81 -21.09
N ASN A 9 -17.03 0.53 -19.78
CA ASN A 9 -17.97 1.13 -18.86
C ASN A 9 -17.40 2.43 -18.28
N LEU A 10 -17.98 3.56 -18.70
CA LEU A 10 -17.55 4.89 -18.26
C LEU A 10 -17.63 5.05 -16.73
N ALA A 11 -18.67 4.52 -16.09
CA ALA A 11 -18.83 4.65 -14.64
C ALA A 11 -17.74 3.87 -13.90
N ALA A 12 -17.41 2.67 -14.37
CA ALA A 12 -16.33 1.86 -13.79
C ALA A 12 -14.96 2.54 -13.98
N ALA A 13 -14.71 3.09 -15.18
CA ALA A 13 -13.48 3.83 -15.49
C ALA A 13 -13.35 5.09 -14.63
N GLU A 14 -14.42 5.87 -14.47
CA GLU A 14 -14.43 7.06 -13.62
C GLU A 14 -14.19 6.71 -12.15
N LYS A 15 -14.80 5.63 -11.67
CA LYS A 15 -14.60 5.14 -10.30
C LYS A 15 -13.13 4.78 -10.08
N LEU A 16 -12.55 3.99 -10.97
CA LEU A 16 -11.16 3.56 -10.90
C LEU A 16 -10.18 4.75 -10.96
N LEU A 17 -10.42 5.69 -11.87
CA LEU A 17 -9.63 6.91 -12.02
C LEU A 17 -9.64 7.74 -10.73
N CYS A 18 -10.82 7.96 -10.15
CA CYS A 18 -10.96 8.72 -8.92
C CYS A 18 -10.25 8.01 -7.75
N THR A 19 -10.46 6.71 -7.57
CA THR A 19 -9.79 5.92 -6.51
C THR A 19 -8.28 5.96 -6.64
N LYS A 20 -7.73 5.82 -7.84
CA LYS A 20 -6.27 5.83 -8.07
C LYS A 20 -5.64 7.19 -7.85
N ALA A 21 -6.31 8.27 -8.27
CA ALA A 21 -5.84 9.63 -8.00
C ALA A 21 -5.83 9.94 -6.50
N LEU A 22 -6.87 9.48 -5.81
CA LEU A 22 -7.03 9.53 -4.37
C LEU A 22 -5.89 8.78 -3.66
N ASP A 23 -5.64 7.51 -4.00
CA ASP A 23 -4.54 6.72 -3.43
C ASP A 23 -3.16 7.36 -3.66
N HIS A 24 -2.94 7.96 -4.83
CA HIS A 24 -1.68 8.59 -5.18
C HIS A 24 -1.45 9.92 -4.44
N ALA A 25 -2.49 10.73 -4.28
CA ALA A 25 -2.35 12.12 -3.87
C ALA A 25 -2.52 12.36 -2.36
N GLY A 26 -3.05 11.40 -1.59
CA GLY A 26 -3.17 11.48 -0.12
C GLY A 26 -4.17 12.52 0.41
N THR A 27 -4.40 13.61 -0.32
CA THR A 27 -5.40 14.64 -0.03
C THR A 27 -6.36 14.83 -1.20
N ILE A 28 -7.60 15.24 -0.90
CA ILE A 28 -8.63 15.50 -1.93
C ILE A 28 -8.21 16.66 -2.85
N VAL A 29 -7.46 17.64 -2.32
CA VAL A 29 -7.02 18.80 -3.10
C VAL A 29 -5.96 18.39 -4.12
N GLU A 30 -4.94 17.65 -3.69
CA GLU A 30 -3.90 17.16 -4.61
C GLU A 30 -4.47 16.17 -5.62
N ALA A 31 -5.41 15.31 -5.20
CA ALA A 31 -6.10 14.39 -6.12
C ALA A 31 -6.89 15.14 -7.19
N ALA A 32 -7.59 16.21 -6.81
CA ALA A 32 -8.35 17.03 -7.76
C ALA A 32 -7.42 17.76 -8.74
N ASN A 33 -6.29 18.29 -8.24
CA ASN A 33 -5.27 18.92 -9.08
C ASN A 33 -4.64 17.93 -10.06
N LEU A 34 -4.34 16.70 -9.63
CA LEU A 34 -3.80 15.63 -10.48
C LEU A 34 -4.76 15.27 -11.62
N LEU A 35 -6.06 15.27 -11.34
CA LEU A 35 -7.11 15.02 -12.32
C LEU A 35 -7.47 16.23 -13.18
N GLY A 36 -6.96 17.43 -12.87
CA GLY A 36 -7.32 18.67 -13.56
C GLY A 36 -8.77 19.11 -13.35
N ILE A 37 -9.38 18.75 -12.22
CA ILE A 37 -10.76 19.12 -11.87
C ILE A 37 -10.83 19.89 -10.55
N THR A 38 -11.97 20.50 -10.26
CA THR A 38 -12.16 21.17 -8.97
C THR A 38 -12.39 20.16 -7.85
N ARG A 39 -12.01 20.53 -6.61
CA ARG A 39 -12.31 19.76 -5.39
C ARG A 39 -13.80 19.39 -5.28
N HIS A 40 -14.69 20.31 -5.65
CA HIS A 40 -16.14 20.08 -5.61
C HIS A 40 -16.59 19.03 -6.64
N ALA A 41 -16.02 19.06 -7.85
CA ALA A 41 -16.28 18.04 -8.85
C ALA A 41 -15.83 16.65 -8.37
N LEU A 42 -14.63 16.56 -7.77
CA LEU A 42 -14.13 15.30 -7.21
C LEU A 42 -15.03 14.79 -6.08
N LYS A 43 -15.45 15.66 -5.14
CA LYS A 43 -16.35 15.28 -4.04
C LYS A 43 -17.68 14.71 -4.56
N ARG A 44 -18.27 15.31 -5.61
CA ARG A 44 -19.49 14.79 -6.22
C ARG A 44 -19.28 13.41 -6.86
N ARG A 45 -18.13 13.18 -7.51
CA ARG A 45 -17.78 11.88 -8.11
C ARG A 45 -17.60 10.79 -7.06
N ILE A 46 -16.99 11.10 -5.92
CA ILE A 46 -16.86 10.18 -4.78
C ILE A 46 -18.23 9.71 -4.29
N ILE A 47 -19.16 10.65 -4.09
CA ILE A 47 -20.53 10.35 -3.65
C ILE A 47 -21.26 9.53 -4.73
N LYS A 48 -21.19 9.97 -6.00
CA LYS A 48 -21.88 9.33 -7.13
C LYS A 48 -21.46 7.87 -7.32
N HIS A 49 -20.16 7.59 -7.22
CA HIS A 49 -19.58 6.26 -7.48
C HIS A 49 -19.40 5.41 -6.21
N ASN A 50 -19.89 5.92 -5.06
CA ASN A 50 -19.75 5.32 -3.74
C ASN A 50 -18.30 4.84 -3.50
N ILE A 51 -17.36 5.77 -3.64
CA ILE A 51 -15.93 5.48 -3.46
C ILE A 51 -15.65 5.56 -1.97
N GLU A 52 -15.28 4.42 -1.39
CA GLU A 52 -14.79 4.38 -0.03
C GLU A 52 -13.39 5.02 0.00
N TRP A 53 -13.31 6.21 0.58
CA TRP A 53 -12.06 6.93 0.79
C TRP A 53 -11.49 6.51 2.15
N PRO A 54 -10.36 5.78 2.21
CA PRO A 54 -9.72 5.52 3.48
C PRO A 54 -9.33 6.86 4.11
N LYS A 55 -9.80 7.11 5.34
CA LYS A 55 -9.36 8.28 6.12
C LYS A 55 -7.83 8.34 6.07
N PRO A 56 -7.25 9.53 5.85
CA PRO A 56 -5.81 9.67 5.68
C PRO A 56 -5.10 8.98 6.84
N ARG A 57 -4.16 8.07 6.51
CA ARG A 57 -3.21 7.50 7.48
C ARG A 57 -2.28 8.56 8.08
N TYR A 58 -2.34 9.78 7.54
CA TYR A 58 -1.53 10.93 7.91
C TYR A 58 -2.34 11.89 8.78
N GLY A 59 -2.36 11.63 10.09
CA GLY A 59 -2.20 12.74 11.03
C GLY A 59 -0.75 13.23 10.96
N PRO A 60 -0.42 14.45 11.43
CA PRO A 60 0.94 15.02 11.35
C PRO A 60 2.06 14.19 12.03
N ASN A 61 1.75 13.03 12.60
CA ASN A 61 2.65 12.13 13.32
C ASN A 61 2.76 10.70 12.71
N ALA A 62 2.43 10.50 11.43
CA ALA A 62 2.63 9.19 10.81
C ALA A 62 4.11 8.92 10.51
N VAL A 63 4.87 8.56 11.55
CA VAL A 63 6.22 7.99 11.46
C VAL A 63 6.11 6.66 10.72
N THR A 64 6.44 6.69 9.44
CA THR A 64 6.56 5.48 8.64
C THR A 64 7.89 4.83 9.04
N THR A 65 7.84 3.89 9.98
CA THR A 65 8.99 3.04 10.28
C THR A 65 9.21 2.15 9.05
N PRO A 66 10.33 2.26 8.32
CA PRO A 66 10.62 1.30 7.26
C PRO A 66 10.87 -0.05 7.91
N ARG A 67 10.03 -1.03 7.58
CA ARG A 67 10.25 -2.45 7.90
C ARG A 67 11.53 -2.89 7.19
N ALA A 68 12.63 -2.91 7.93
CA ALA A 68 13.89 -3.47 7.49
C ALA A 68 13.65 -4.92 7.04
N GLN A 69 13.79 -5.16 5.74
CA GLN A 69 13.93 -6.49 5.19
C GLN A 69 15.38 -6.92 5.49
N ALA A 70 15.57 -7.66 6.58
CA ALA A 70 16.82 -8.37 6.80
C ALA A 70 16.78 -9.64 5.94
N THR A 71 17.41 -9.52 4.78
CA THR A 71 17.70 -10.59 3.83
C THR A 71 18.63 -11.62 4.47
N GLN A 72 18.40 -12.88 4.09
CA GLN A 72 19.05 -14.12 4.49
C GLN A 72 20.58 -14.06 4.66
N ALA A 73 21.09 -14.69 5.72
CA ALA A 73 22.45 -15.23 5.77
C ALA A 73 22.36 -16.73 6.11
N SER A 74 22.47 -17.55 5.06
CA SER A 74 22.79 -18.97 5.16
C SER A 74 24.05 -19.16 6.00
N GLN A 75 23.98 -19.91 7.10
CA GLN A 75 25.13 -20.57 7.67
C GLN A 75 24.83 -22.06 7.83
N LEU A 76 25.39 -22.80 6.87
CA LEU A 76 25.57 -24.23 6.83
C LEU A 76 26.33 -24.67 8.10
N ALA A 77 25.81 -25.67 8.80
CA ALA A 77 26.59 -26.48 9.73
C ALA A 77 27.70 -27.24 8.94
N PRO A 78 28.78 -27.73 9.57
CA PRO A 78 28.64 -29.02 10.25
C PRO A 78 29.56 -29.29 11.47
N ASP A 79 29.22 -30.39 12.13
CA ASP A 79 30.10 -31.29 12.89
C ASP A 79 30.72 -30.83 14.23
N ARG A 80 30.05 -31.22 15.33
CA ARG A 80 30.75 -31.73 16.51
C ARG A 80 30.24 -33.13 16.83
N LYS A 81 31.17 -34.09 16.79
CA LYS A 81 30.96 -35.53 17.00
C LYS A 81 30.23 -35.85 18.32
N PRO A 82 29.43 -36.92 18.36
CA PRO A 82 28.90 -37.48 19.60
C PRO A 82 29.93 -38.45 20.21
N GLY A 83 30.26 -38.27 21.48
CA GLY A 83 31.04 -39.23 22.24
C GLY A 83 31.47 -38.66 23.58
N GLU A 84 30.76 -39.01 24.65
CA GLU A 84 31.27 -39.95 25.66
C GLU A 84 30.20 -40.20 26.74
N PRO A 85 29.74 -41.45 26.94
CA PRO A 85 29.08 -41.84 28.18
C PRO A 85 29.89 -42.88 28.97
N ARG A 86 29.71 -42.84 30.31
CA ARG A 86 30.02 -43.84 31.35
C ARG A 86 31.49 -43.91 31.79
N SER A 87 31.84 -44.05 33.08
CA SER A 87 31.17 -44.78 34.17
C SER A 87 31.45 -44.18 35.55
N ALA A 88 30.55 -44.48 36.48
CA ALA A 88 30.78 -44.52 37.93
C ALA A 88 31.49 -45.84 38.31
N ASP A 89 32.53 -45.75 39.12
CA ASP A 89 32.77 -46.53 40.37
C ASP A 89 33.95 -45.91 41.12
#